data_AF-A0A822DVZ9-F1
#
_entry.id   AF-A0A822DVZ9-F1
#
_cell.length_a   1.000
_cell.length_b   1.000
_cell.length_c   1.000
_cell.angle_alpha   90.00
_cell.angle_beta   90.00
_cell.angle_gamma   90.00
#
_symmetry.space_group_name_H-M   'P 1'
#
loop_
_entity.id
_entity.type
_entity.pdbx_description
1 polymer ?
#
loop_
_entity_poly.entity_id
_entity_poly.type
_entity_poly.pdbx_seq_one_letter_code
_entity_poly.pdbx_strand_id
1 'polypeptide(L)' 'MLSKLLCRQVLNHGFRLTTRASSASAQQKPVVERKPDVKYHKLFINNEFIDSTNGSTFEVINPATGDVIAEVADGSE' A
#
# COMPACT_ATOMS: atom_id res chain seq x y z
N MET A 1 53.23 40.87 -30.48
CA MET A 1 53.26 39.67 -29.60
C MET A 1 51.84 39.19 -29.38
N LEU A 2 51.66 37.88 -29.56
CA LEU A 2 50.43 37.13 -29.80
C LEU A 2 49.25 37.45 -28.86
N SER A 3 48.05 37.61 -29.40
CA SER A 3 46.85 37.15 -28.70
C SER A 3 45.63 37.01 -29.59
N LYS A 4 45.16 35.76 -29.71
CA LYS A 4 43.75 35.35 -29.88
C LYS A 4 43.19 35.63 -31.28
N LEU A 5 43.59 34.84 -32.27
CA LEU A 5 42.95 33.56 -32.63
C LEU A 5 41.42 33.69 -32.71
N LEU A 6 40.96 33.66 -33.97
CA LEU A 6 39.57 33.52 -34.38
C LEU A 6 38.90 32.36 -33.63
N CYS A 7 37.80 32.67 -32.94
CA CYS A 7 36.65 31.77 -32.84
C CYS A 7 35.42 32.60 -32.45
N ARG A 8 34.98 33.49 -33.36
CA ARG A 8 33.65 34.09 -33.27
C ARG A 8 32.69 33.09 -33.90
N GLN A 9 32.36 32.09 -33.10
CA GLN A 9 31.35 31.07 -33.37
C GLN A 9 30.07 31.73 -33.87
N VAL A 10 29.70 31.32 -35.06
CA VAL A 10 28.48 31.62 -35.79
C VAL A 10 27.29 30.89 -35.12
N LEU A 11 26.09 31.43 -35.32
CA LEU A 11 24.75 30.89 -35.02
C LEU A 11 24.16 31.22 -33.65
N ASN A 12 23.65 32.44 -33.65
CA ASN A 12 22.42 32.87 -32.99
C ASN A 12 21.23 31.98 -33.42
N HIS A 13 21.06 30.79 -32.85
CA HIS A 13 19.80 30.04 -32.84
C HIS A 13 19.54 29.56 -31.41
N GLY A 14 18.60 30.24 -30.74
CA GLY A 14 18.28 30.04 -29.34
C GLY A 14 17.80 28.62 -29.05
N PHE A 15 18.69 27.79 -28.53
CA PHE A 15 18.31 26.59 -27.80
C PHE A 15 17.95 27.02 -26.38
N ARG A 16 16.71 27.48 -26.17
CA ARG A 16 16.16 27.57 -24.82
C ARG A 16 16.01 26.15 -24.30
N LEU A 17 16.91 25.73 -23.40
CA LEU A 17 16.70 24.56 -22.55
C LEU A 17 15.43 24.82 -21.74
N THR A 18 14.28 24.35 -22.20
CA THR A 18 13.11 24.21 -21.35
C THR A 18 13.39 23.03 -20.44
N THR A 19 14.04 23.25 -19.30
CA THR A 19 14.09 22.28 -18.22
C THR A 19 12.67 22.05 -17.74
N ARG A 20 12.01 21.02 -18.26
CA ARG A 20 10.80 20.47 -17.65
C ARG A 20 11.22 19.87 -16.32
N ALA A 21 11.08 20.63 -15.24
CA ALA A 21 11.06 20.06 -13.90
C ALA A 21 9.84 19.14 -13.84
N SER A 22 10.06 17.83 -13.94
CA SER A 22 9.02 16.86 -13.62
C SER A 22 8.69 17.05 -12.14
N SER A 23 7.52 17.60 -11.86
CA SER A 23 6.96 17.62 -10.51
C SER A 23 6.83 16.17 -10.04
N ALA A 24 7.75 15.71 -9.21
CA ALA A 24 7.64 14.43 -8.55
C ALA A 24 6.38 14.48 -7.67
N SER A 25 5.33 13.79 -8.12
CA SER A 25 4.16 13.54 -7.28
C SER A 25 4.66 12.82 -6.03
N ALA A 26 4.52 13.45 -4.86
CA ALA A 26 4.76 12.78 -3.59
C ALA A 26 3.72 11.66 -3.47
N GLN A 27 4.15 10.42 -3.72
CA GLN A 27 3.30 9.25 -3.54
C GLN A 27 3.00 9.10 -2.05
N GLN A 28 1.79 9.49 -1.63
CA GLN A 28 1.32 9.23 -0.28
C GLN A 28 1.16 7.72 -0.10
N LYS A 29 2.02 7.13 0.74
CA LYS A 29 1.91 5.72 1.12
C LYS A 29 0.60 5.53 1.91
N PRO A 30 -0.24 4.55 1.58
CA PRO A 30 -1.49 4.32 2.30
C PRO A 30 -1.20 4.02 3.78
N VAL A 31 -2.02 4.61 4.66
CA VAL A 31 -2.01 4.31 6.09
C VAL A 31 -2.60 2.91 6.28
N VAL A 32 -1.83 2.02 6.88
CA VAL A 32 -2.26 0.64 7.19
C VAL A 32 -2.66 0.57 8.65
N GLU A 33 -3.91 0.22 8.91
CA GLU A 33 -4.41 -0.07 10.26
C GLU A 33 -3.73 -1.34 10.79
N ARG A 34 -3.17 -1.26 12.00
CA ARG A 34 -2.37 -2.35 12.59
C ARG A 34 -3.21 -3.41 13.30
N LYS A 35 -4.43 -3.07 13.71
CA LYS A 35 -5.40 -3.95 14.34
C LYS A 35 -6.77 -3.69 13.68
N PRO A 36 -7.01 -4.24 12.47
CA PRO A 36 -8.28 -4.04 11.78
C PRO A 36 -9.42 -4.75 12.52
N ASP A 37 -10.63 -4.21 12.37
CA ASP A 37 -11.85 -4.83 12.89
C ASP A 37 -12.25 -6.06 12.08
N VAL A 38 -12.58 -7.16 12.77
CA VAL A 38 -12.96 -8.45 12.15
C VAL A 38 -14.48 -8.51 11.98
N LYS A 39 -14.94 -8.29 10.76
CA LYS A 39 -16.38 -8.21 10.44
C LYS A 39 -17.10 -9.55 10.39
N TYR A 40 -16.40 -10.63 10.09
CA TYR A 40 -16.98 -11.95 9.88
C TYR A 40 -16.15 -13.01 10.58
N HIS A 41 -16.81 -13.83 11.39
CA HIS A 41 -16.21 -14.88 12.19
C HIS A 41 -17.13 -16.12 12.33
N LYS A 42 -18.22 -16.15 11.54
CA LYS A 42 -19.22 -17.21 11.49
C LYS A 42 -18.99 -18.13 10.27
N LEU A 43 -19.65 -19.27 10.23
CA LEU A 43 -19.63 -20.16 9.07
C LEU A 43 -20.40 -19.50 7.92
N PHE A 44 -19.89 -19.63 6.69
CA PHE A 44 -20.56 -19.09 5.50
C PHE A 44 -21.07 -20.22 4.62
N ILE A 45 -22.37 -20.49 4.67
CA ILE A 45 -23.02 -21.62 3.99
C ILE A 45 -24.27 -21.09 3.28
N ASN A 46 -24.44 -21.44 2.01
CA ASN A 46 -25.58 -21.02 1.19
C ASN A 46 -25.85 -19.50 1.22
N ASN A 47 -24.81 -18.70 1.11
CA ASN A 47 -24.87 -17.22 1.13
C ASN A 47 -25.30 -16.60 2.47
N GLU A 48 -25.34 -17.38 3.54
CA GLU A 48 -25.70 -16.91 4.88
C GLU A 48 -24.56 -17.14 5.86
N PHE A 49 -24.46 -16.25 6.86
CA PHE A 49 -23.55 -16.41 7.99
C PHE A 49 -24.30 -17.08 9.13
N ILE A 50 -23.89 -18.30 9.49
CA ILE A 50 -24.53 -19.11 10.52
C ILE A 50 -23.55 -19.43 11.65
N ASP A 51 -24.08 -19.60 12.86
CA ASP A 51 -23.29 -20.09 14.00
C ASP A 51 -22.98 -21.60 13.84
N SER A 52 -22.04 -22.09 14.65
CA SER A 52 -21.78 -23.53 14.74
C SER A 52 -23.02 -24.27 15.23
N THR A 53 -23.19 -25.53 14.81
CA THR A 53 -24.30 -26.41 15.23
C THR A 53 -24.44 -26.50 16.75
N ASN A 54 -23.30 -26.53 17.49
CA ASN A 54 -23.27 -26.56 18.95
C ASN A 54 -22.96 -25.19 19.60
N GLY A 55 -22.83 -24.14 18.78
CA GLY A 55 -22.38 -22.82 19.24
C GLY A 55 -20.91 -22.76 19.68
N SER A 56 -20.10 -23.78 19.37
CA SER A 56 -18.68 -23.81 19.68
C SER A 56 -17.90 -22.80 18.84
N THR A 57 -16.86 -22.23 19.46
CA THR A 57 -15.90 -21.31 18.83
C THR A 57 -14.48 -21.68 19.23
N PHE A 58 -13.50 -21.17 18.48
CA PHE A 58 -12.08 -21.24 18.86
C PHE A 58 -11.40 -19.88 18.68
N GLU A 59 -10.41 -19.62 19.53
CA GLU A 59 -9.63 -18.38 19.49
C GLU A 59 -8.63 -18.38 18.33
N VAL A 60 -8.60 -17.28 17.58
CA VAL A 60 -7.56 -17.01 16.58
C VAL A 60 -6.54 -16.05 17.15
N ILE A 61 -5.31 -16.50 17.29
CA ILE A 61 -4.24 -15.79 17.99
C ILE A 61 -3.33 -15.08 16.99
N ASN A 62 -2.94 -13.84 17.32
CA ASN A 62 -1.93 -13.09 16.59
C ASN A 62 -0.53 -13.65 16.88
N PRO A 63 0.20 -14.23 15.90
CA PRO A 63 1.51 -14.85 16.15
C PRO A 63 2.61 -13.85 16.56
N ALA A 64 2.43 -12.56 16.31
CA ALA A 64 3.42 -11.54 16.66
C ALA A 64 3.28 -11.02 18.11
N THR A 65 2.10 -11.18 18.72
CA THR A 65 1.79 -10.58 20.04
C THR A 65 1.23 -11.58 21.04
N GLY A 66 0.62 -12.67 20.59
CA GLY A 66 -0.12 -13.61 21.43
C GLY A 66 -1.54 -13.14 21.77
N ASP A 67 -1.96 -11.96 21.32
CA ASP A 67 -3.31 -11.44 21.54
C ASP A 67 -4.35 -12.25 20.74
N VAL A 68 -5.54 -12.47 21.32
CA VAL A 68 -6.69 -13.00 20.59
C VAL A 68 -7.21 -11.92 19.62
N ILE A 69 -7.38 -12.30 18.36
CA ILE A 69 -7.89 -11.43 17.29
C ILE A 69 -9.41 -11.57 17.16
N ALA A 70 -9.92 -12.80 17.23
CA ALA A 70 -11.35 -13.11 17.12
C ALA A 70 -11.64 -14.53 17.65
N GLU A 71 -12.89 -14.77 18.03
CA GLU A 71 -13.46 -16.12 18.21
C GLU A 71 -14.19 -16.53 16.93
N VAL A 72 -13.75 -17.61 16.30
CA VAL A 72 -14.32 -18.11 15.04
C VAL A 72 -15.18 -19.33 15.30
N ALA A 73 -16.34 -19.42 14.65
CA ALA A 73 -17.22 -20.58 14.76
C ALA A 73 -16.49 -21.88 14.39
N ASP A 74 -16.57 -22.87 15.27
CA ASP A 74 -16.03 -24.20 15.03
C ASP A 74 -16.99 -25.01 14.16
N GLY A 75 -16.50 -25.51 13.02
CA GLY A 75 -17.28 -26.27 12.05
C GLY A 75 -17.49 -27.74 12.42
N SER A 76 -17.23 -28.12 13.66
CA SER A 76 -17.48 -29.45 14.20
C SER A 76 -18.98 -29.67 14.53
N GLU A 77 -19.42 -30.92 14.41
CA GLU A 77 -20.77 -31.38 14.82
C GLU A 77 -20.78 -32.02 16.20
#